data_AF-A0A948AYV1-F1
#
_entry.id   AF-A0A948AYV1-F1
#
_cell.length_a   1.000
_cell.length_b   1.000
_cell.length_c   1.000
_cell.angle_alpha   90.00
_cell.angle_beta   90.00
_cell.angle_gamma   90.00
#
_symmetry.space_group_name_H-M   'P 1'
#
loop_
_entity.id
_entity.type
_entity.pdbx_description
1 polymer ?
#
loop_
_entity_poly.entity_id
_entity_poly.type
_entity_poly.pdbx_seq_one_letter_code
_entity_poly.pdbx_strand_id
1 'polypeptide(L)' 'ANDVSRSDAGFDAETNRVILLTPDGARDDWPLMPKVRVAVRLVRWIEKRLLARTDRPASLGRARRVREKKVHDKH' A
#
# COMPACT_ATOMS: atom_id res chain seq x y z
N ALA A 1 -1.19 11.61 7.86
CA ALA A 1 -1.09 10.79 9.09
C ALA A 1 -2.44 10.13 9.35
N ASN A 2 -2.48 8.96 10.01
CA ASN A 2 -3.75 8.40 10.50
C ASN A 2 -4.18 9.20 11.73
N ASP A 3 -5.40 9.75 11.72
CA ASP A 3 -5.93 10.49 12.86
C ASP A 3 -6.37 9.50 13.96
N VAL A 4 -5.53 9.41 15.00
CA VAL A 4 -5.72 8.51 16.14
C VAL A 4 -6.62 9.07 17.23
N SER A 5 -7.09 10.31 17.10
CA SER A 5 -7.97 10.97 18.09
C SER A 5 -9.45 10.64 17.90
N ARG A 6 -9.80 9.98 16.79
CA ARG A 6 -11.18 9.62 16.47
C ARG A 6 -11.69 8.50 17.38
N SER A 7 -12.99 8.49 17.66
CA SER A 7 -13.65 7.45 18.45
C SER A 7 -13.60 6.06 17.80
N ASP A 8 -13.45 5.99 16.48
CA ASP A 8 -13.24 4.74 15.73
C ASP A 8 -11.75 4.47 15.42
N ALA A 9 -10.84 5.24 16.04
CA ALA A 9 -9.40 5.03 15.93
C ALA A 9 -8.85 4.40 17.22
N GLY A 10 -7.93 3.46 17.06
CA GLY A 10 -7.29 2.76 18.17
C GLY A 10 -7.29 1.24 18.05
N PHE A 11 -6.49 0.60 18.89
CA PHE A 11 -6.35 -0.87 18.91
C PHE A 11 -7.62 -1.59 19.36
N ASP A 12 -8.47 -0.93 20.15
CA ASP A 12 -9.72 -1.50 20.67
C ASP A 12 -10.95 -1.26 19.78
N ALA A 13 -10.83 -0.48 18.69
CA ALA A 13 -11.95 -0.23 17.79
C ALA A 13 -12.41 -1.50 17.06
N GLU A 14 -13.70 -1.78 16.93
CA GLU A 14 -14.14 -3.02 16.24
C GLU A 14 -13.91 -2.97 14.72
N THR A 15 -13.80 -1.77 14.16
CA THR A 15 -13.71 -1.51 12.72
C THR A 15 -12.43 -0.80 12.33
N ASN A 16 -12.00 -1.01 11.09
CA ASN A 16 -10.90 -0.31 10.46
C ASN A 16 -11.37 0.45 9.21
N ARG A 17 -10.81 1.65 9.04
CA ARG A 17 -10.80 2.39 7.78
C ARG A 17 -9.47 2.13 7.09
N VAL A 18 -9.51 1.71 5.83
CA VAL A 18 -8.31 1.30 5.09
C VAL A 18 -8.20 2.09 3.79
N ILE A 19 -7.02 2.65 3.57
CA ILE A 19 -6.61 3.21 2.29
C ILE A 19 -5.43 2.38 1.82
N LEU A 20 -5.59 1.74 0.67
CA LEU A 20 -4.57 0.90 0.09
C LEU A 20 -3.79 1.68 -0.97
N LEU A 21 -2.47 1.71 -0.85
CA LEU A 21 -1.57 2.41 -1.78
C LEU A 21 -0.70 1.38 -2.51
N THR A 22 -0.60 1.49 -3.84
CA THR A 22 0.23 0.61 -4.67
C THR A 22 1.39 1.36 -5.34
N PRO A 23 2.46 0.67 -5.78
CA PRO A 23 3.65 1.32 -6.35
C PRO A 23 3.43 2.09 -7.66
N ASP A 24 2.34 1.78 -8.37
CA ASP A 24 1.86 2.51 -9.55
C ASP A 24 1.15 3.83 -9.20
N GLY A 25 1.06 4.15 -7.91
CA GLY A 25 0.39 5.35 -7.41
C GLY A 25 -1.13 5.19 -7.27
N ALA A 26 -1.69 4.00 -7.55
CA ALA A 26 -3.11 3.78 -7.36
C ALA A 26 -3.46 3.76 -5.87
N ARG A 27 -4.67 4.26 -5.59
CA ARG A 27 -5.27 4.37 -4.26
C ARG A 27 -6.64 3.71 -4.29
N ASP A 28 -6.89 2.80 -3.36
CA ASP A 28 -8.17 2.12 -3.20
C ASP A 28 -8.68 2.32 -1.76
N ASP A 29 -9.73 3.13 -1.63
CA ASP A 29 -10.39 3.42 -0.36
C ASP A 29 -11.44 2.33 -0.08
N TRP A 30 -11.18 1.51 0.94
CA TRP A 30 -12.11 0.47 1.32
C TRP A 30 -13.24 1.02 2.19
N PRO A 31 -14.44 0.40 2.13
CA PRO A 31 -15.50 0.72 3.07
C PRO A 31 -15.04 0.48 4.52
N LEU A 32 -15.63 1.20 5.48
CA LEU A 32 -15.43 0.92 6.90
C LEU A 32 -15.90 -0.51 7.19
N MET A 33 -15.03 -1.34 7.77
CA MET A 33 -15.31 -2.77 7.95
C MET A 33 -14.75 -3.28 9.28
N PRO A 34 -15.34 -4.36 9.86
CA PRO A 34 -14.76 -5.06 11.00
C PRO A 34 -13.31 -5.50 10.75
N LYS A 35 -12.47 -5.47 11.79
CA LYS A 35 -11.05 -5.87 11.68
C LYS A 35 -10.85 -7.25 11.06
N VAL A 36 -11.70 -8.22 11.42
CA VAL A 36 -11.67 -9.58 10.87
C VAL A 36 -11.94 -9.59 9.35
N ARG A 37 -12.89 -8.78 8.87
CA ARG A 37 -13.18 -8.65 7.43
C ARG A 37 -12.01 -8.00 6.68
N VAL A 38 -11.38 -7.00 7.29
CA VAL A 38 -10.18 -6.35 6.74
C VAL A 38 -9.04 -7.36 6.61
N ALA A 39 -8.78 -8.18 7.63
CA ALA A 39 -7.73 -9.19 7.61
C ALA A 39 -7.92 -10.18 6.45
N VAL A 40 -9.12 -10.75 6.30
CA VAL A 40 -9.44 -11.69 5.21
C VAL A 40 -9.26 -11.03 3.83
N ARG A 41 -9.78 -9.81 3.66
CA ARG A 41 -9.66 -9.08 2.38
C ARG A 41 -8.20 -8.74 2.05
N LEU A 42 -7.41 -8.36 3.06
CA LEU A 42 -6.00 -8.02 2.91
C LEU A 42 -5.15 -9.23 2.52
N VAL A 43 -5.31 -10.38 3.18
CA VAL A 43 -4.56 -11.59 2.86
C VAL A 43 -4.83 -12.03 1.42
N ARG A 44 -6.11 -12.08 1.01
CA ARG A 44 -6.49 -12.39 -0.39
C ARG A 44 -5.90 -11.41 -1.39
N TRP A 45 -5.81 -10.13 -1.03
CA TRP A 45 -5.22 -9.11 -1.89
C TRP A 45 -3.70 -9.29 -2.06
N ILE A 46 -3.00 -9.68 -0.99
CA ILE A 46 -1.56 -9.98 -1.00
C ILE A 46 -1.30 -11.23 -1.84
N GLU A 47 -2.06 -12.31 -1.59
CA GLU A 47 -1.95 -13.58 -2.31
C GLU A 47 -2.01 -13.39 -3.82
N LYS A 48 -3.05 -12.70 -4.33
CA LYS A 48 -3.20 -12.40 -5.76
C LYS A 48 -1.98 -11.68 -6.35
N ARG A 49 -1.34 -10.79 -5.58
CA ARG A 49 -0.16 -10.04 -6.01
C ARG A 49 1.13 -10.85 -5.96
N LEU A 50 1.26 -11.76 -5.01
CA LEU A 50 2.41 -12.66 -4.97
C LEU A 50 2.36 -13.63 -6.16
N LEU A 51 1.19 -14.20 -6.45
CA LEU A 51 0.99 -15.06 -7.62
C LEU A 51 1.33 -14.32 -8.93
N ALA A 52 0.84 -13.08 -9.10
CA ALA A 52 1.15 -12.28 -10.29
C ALA A 52 2.63 -11.85 -10.41
N ARG A 53 3.41 -11.89 -9.32
CA ARG A 53 4.86 -11.63 -9.35
C ARG A 53 5.65 -12.88 -9.73
N THR A 54 5.22 -14.04 -9.26
CA THR A 54 5.84 -15.33 -9.58
C THR A 54 5.69 -15.69 -11.06
N ASP A 55 4.61 -15.21 -11.70
CA ASP A 55 4.38 -15.37 -13.14
C ASP A 55 5.17 -14.38 -14.03
N ARG A 56 5.93 -13.44 -13.41
CA ARG A 56 6.77 -12.51 -14.17
C ARG A 56 8.13 -13.17 -14.47
N PRO A 57 8.55 -13.28 -15.74
CA PRO A 57 9.85 -13.85 -16.07
C PRO A 57 10.98 -13.07 -15.39
N ALA A 58 11.99 -13.81 -14.91
CA ALA A 58 13.08 -13.34 -14.05
C ALA A 58 13.95 -12.22 -14.66
N SER A 59 13.74 -11.83 -15.92
CA SER A 59 14.54 -10.84 -16.64
C SER A 59 14.17 -9.38 -16.36
N LEU A 60 13.06 -9.08 -15.69
CA LEU A 60 12.67 -7.70 -15.35
C LEU A 60 13.06 -7.33 -13.92
N GLY A 61 14.36 -7.40 -13.66
CA GLY A 61 14.99 -6.93 -12.43
C GLY A 61 14.88 -5.41 -12.27
N ARG A 62 14.28 -4.98 -11.15
CA ARG A 62 14.36 -3.66 -10.49
C ARG A 62 15.10 -2.55 -11.25
N ALA A 63 14.44 -1.88 -12.19
CA ALA A 63 14.87 -0.56 -12.67
C ALA A 63 14.34 0.54 -11.72
N ARG A 64 14.95 0.70 -10.54
CA ARG A 64 14.73 1.89 -9.70
C ARG A 64 15.61 3.02 -10.25
N ARG A 65 15.13 3.74 -11.27
CA ARG A 65 15.80 4.96 -11.75
C ARG A 65 15.43 6.11 -10.81
N VAL A 66 16.19 6.30 -9.74
CA VAL A 66 16.17 7.54 -8.97
C VAL A 66 16.74 8.63 -9.87
N ARG A 67 15.94 9.65 -10.20
CA ARG A 67 16.43 10.84 -10.90
C ARG A 67 17.26 11.65 -9.90
N GLU A 68 18.58 11.56 -9.98
CA GLU A 68 19.47 12.56 -9.37
C GLU A 68 19.25 13.90 -10.09
N LYS A 69 18.72 14.88 -9.36
CA LYS A 69 18.79 16.28 -9.80
C LYS A 69 20.24 16.73 -9.61
N LYS A 70 20.99 16.83 -10.71
CA LYS A 70 22.21 17.65 -10.79
C LYS A 70 21.79 19.10 -10.51
N VAL A 71 21.96 19.58 -9.29
CA VAL A 71 22.04 21.02 -9.04
C VAL A 71 23.45 21.40 -9.45
N HIS A 72 23.55 21.99 -10.64
CA HIS A 72 24.78 22.60 -11.11
C HIS A 72 24.94 23.90 -10.32
N ASP A 73 25.87 23.89 -9.38
CA ASP A 73 26.58 25.08 -8.95
C ASP A 73 27.25 25.70 -10.19
N LYS A 74 26.95 26.97 -10.47
CA LYS A 74 27.79 27.89 -11.25
C LYS A 74 27.24 29.34 -11.22
N HIS A 75 28.06 30.16 -10.57
CA HIS A 75 28.24 31.63 -10.64
C HIS A 75 27.33 32.50 -9.78
#